data_AF-A0A9E2UV02-F1
#
_entry.id   AF-A0A9E2UV02-F1
#
_cell.length_a   1.000
_cell.length_b   1.000
_cell.length_c   1.000
_cell.angle_alpha   90.00
_cell.angle_beta   90.00
_cell.angle_gamma   90.00
#
_symmetry.space_group_name_H-M   'P 1'
#
loop_
_entity.id
_entity.type
_entity.pdbx_description
1 polymer ?
#
loop_
_entity_poly.entity_id
_entity_poly.type
_entity_poly.pdbx_seq_one_letter_code
_entity_poly.pdbx_strand_id
1 'polypeptide(L)'
;MLFAVYDFLERLGVKWLHPGLGGETIPRRAPFLISGWNVMETASFRYRGVDIEGAYTPRHAKAMVDWMAKKKMNHFFMQLVVLPFRGAAELG
;
A
#
# COMPACT_ATOMS: atom_id res chain seq x y z
N MET A 1 8.22 13.28 -3.71
CA MET A 1 8.50 13.66 -2.31
C MET A 1 8.06 12.59 -1.32
N LEU A 2 6.80 12.13 -1.33
CA LEU A 2 6.31 11.13 -0.36
C LEU A 2 7.14 9.84 -0.30
N PHE A 3 7.57 9.28 -1.44
CA PHE A 3 8.39 8.07 -1.47
C PHE A 3 9.76 8.22 -0.80
N ALA A 4 10.35 9.42 -0.84
CA ALA A 4 11.60 9.69 -0.14
C ALA A 4 11.41 9.71 1.38
N VAL A 5 10.24 10.17 1.86
CA VAL A 5 9.90 10.11 3.29
C VAL A 5 9.77 8.67 3.76
N TYR A 6 9.08 7.83 2.99
CA TYR A 6 8.97 6.41 3.33
C TYR A 6 10.31 5.67 3.20
N ASP A 7 11.10 5.94 2.17
CA ASP A 7 12.47 5.42 2.09
C ASP A 7 13.30 5.82 3.32
N PHE A 8 13.14 7.07 3.74
CA PHE A 8 13.80 7.58 4.93
C PHE A 8 13.45 6.78 6.18
N LEU A 9 12.15 6.56 6.40
CA LEU A 9 11.65 5.79 7.53
C LEU A 9 12.06 4.29 7.47
N GLU A 10 12.08 3.65 6.29
CA GLU A 10 12.54 2.25 6.16
C GLU A 10 13.99 2.10 6.56
N ARG A 11 14.85 3.03 6.12
CA ARG A 11 16.28 3.05 6.49
C ARG A 11 16.49 3.33 7.99
N LEU A 12 15.54 4.01 8.65
CA LEU A 12 15.50 4.13 10.12
C LEU A 12 14.94 2.88 10.82
N GLY A 13 14.49 1.88 10.06
CA GLY A 13 14.04 0.59 10.54
C GLY A 13 12.52 0.43 10.69
N VAL A 14 11.73 1.41 10.23
CA VAL A 14 10.28 1.23 10.13
C VAL A 14 9.97 0.16 9.08
N LYS A 15 8.98 -0.69 9.34
CA LYS A 15 8.54 -1.73 8.39
C LYS A 15 7.05 -1.65 8.14
N TRP A 16 6.66 -1.92 6.90
CA TRP A 16 5.26 -2.05 6.46
C TRP A 16 5.06 -3.38 5.74
N LEU A 17 4.73 -4.40 6.51
CA LEU A 17 4.69 -5.80 6.06
C LEU A 17 3.47 -6.09 5.18
N HIS A 18 2.32 -5.57 5.57
CA HIS A 18 1.06 -5.74 4.86
C HIS A 18 0.12 -4.54 5.08
N PRO A 19 -1.00 -4.44 4.34
CA PRO A 19 -1.97 -3.37 4.50
C PRO A 19 -2.55 -3.25 5.92
N GLY A 20 -2.76 -2.01 6.35
CA GLY A 20 -3.36 -1.66 7.64
C GLY A 20 -2.36 -1.61 8.82
N LEU A 21 -2.84 -1.07 9.95
CA LEU A 21 -2.00 -0.77 11.12
C LEU A 21 -1.28 -2.00 11.70
N GLY A 22 -1.87 -3.19 11.61
CA GLY A 22 -1.26 -4.43 12.09
C GLY A 22 0.01 -4.82 11.32
N GLY A 23 0.20 -4.29 10.11
CA GLY A 23 1.39 -4.53 9.31
C GLY A 23 2.51 -3.52 9.57
N GLU A 24 2.32 -2.55 10.45
CA GLU A 24 3.30 -1.51 10.75
C GLU A 24 4.15 -1.86 11.96
N THR A 25 5.47 -1.70 11.82
CA THR A 25 6.41 -1.82 12.94
C THR A 25 7.28 -0.59 13.01
N ILE A 26 7.17 0.14 14.12
CA ILE A 26 7.99 1.32 14.39
C ILE A 26 8.99 0.94 15.50
N PRO A 27 10.30 0.91 15.21
CA PRO A 27 11.28 0.57 16.23
C PRO A 27 11.38 1.69 17.27
N ARG A 28 11.45 1.32 18.55
CA ARG A 28 11.88 2.26 19.59
C ARG A 28 13.40 2.43 19.48
N ARG A 29 13.86 3.67 19.34
CA ARG A 29 15.28 4.01 19.29
C ARG A 29 15.57 5.18 20.24
N ALA A 30 16.78 5.20 20.79
CA ALA A 30 17.30 6.41 21.42
C ALA A 30 17.42 7.53 20.37
N PRO A 31 17.39 8.81 20.77
CA PRO A 31 17.66 9.92 19.87
C PRO A 31 18.98 9.73 19.12
N PHE A 32 19.00 10.04 17.84
CA PHE A 32 20.19 9.92 17.00
C PHE A 32 20.32 11.14 16.09
N LEU A 33 21.55 11.45 15.70
CA LEU A 33 21.83 12.46 14.70
C LEU A 33 21.55 11.88 13.31
N ILE A 34 20.84 12.65 12.48
CA ILE A 34 20.66 12.31 11.07
C ILE A 34 21.94 12.77 10.34
N SER A 35 22.77 11.82 9.90
CA SER A 35 23.99 12.11 9.14
C SER A 35 24.27 11.03 8.09
N GLY A 36 24.86 11.42 6.96
CA GLY A 36 25.31 10.48 5.90
C GLY A 36 24.29 10.12 4.82
N TRP A 37 23.26 10.95 4.59
CA TRP A 37 22.18 10.64 3.65
C TRP A 37 22.22 11.62 2.48
N ASN A 38 22.66 11.13 1.32
CA ASN A 38 22.56 11.82 0.05
C ASN A 38 22.10 10.80 -0.99
N VAL A 39 20.79 10.65 -1.13
CA VAL A 39 20.17 9.62 -1.99
C VAL A 39 19.30 10.32 -3.02
N MET A 40 19.58 10.04 -4.29
CA MET A 40 18.77 10.44 -5.43
C MET A 40 18.34 9.19 -6.17
N GLU A 41 17.03 8.95 -6.23
CA GLU A 41 16.47 7.76 -6.86
C GLU A 41 15.29 8.14 -7.75
N THR A 42 15.14 7.42 -8.86
CA THR A 42 13.99 7.52 -9.77
C THR A 42 13.53 6.12 -10.13
N ALA A 43 12.21 5.91 -10.13
CA ALA A 43 11.63 4.62 -10.45
C ALA A 43 11.86 4.24 -11.92
N SER A 44 12.23 2.99 -12.18
CA SER A 44 12.42 2.47 -13.54
C SER A 44 11.12 2.44 -14.37
N PHE A 45 9.98 2.25 -13.71
CA PHE A 45 8.67 2.17 -14.36
C PHE A 45 7.79 3.36 -13.95
N ARG A 46 7.12 3.99 -14.91
CA ARG A 46 6.17 5.10 -14.66
C ARG A 46 5.01 4.66 -13.77
N TYR A 47 4.45 3.47 -14.02
CA TYR A 47 3.34 2.88 -13.28
C TYR A 47 3.80 1.64 -12.52
N ARG A 48 3.52 1.60 -11.22
CA ARG A 48 3.87 0.49 -10.31
C ARG A 48 2.69 0.30 -9.40
N GLY A 49 2.12 -0.89 -9.37
CA GLY A 49 0.80 -1.05 -8.79
C GLY A 49 0.41 -2.47 -8.46
N VAL A 50 -0.79 -2.57 -7.92
CA VAL A 50 -1.47 -3.83 -7.66
C VAL A 50 -2.87 -3.78 -8.26
N ASP A 51 -3.32 -4.94 -8.70
CA ASP A 51 -4.73 -5.21 -8.98
C ASP A 51 -5.33 -5.90 -7.76
N ILE A 52 -6.55 -5.50 -7.39
CA ILE A 52 -7.36 -6.24 -6.43
C ILE A 52 -8.60 -6.79 -7.14
N GLU A 53 -8.77 -8.10 -7.04
CA GLU A 53 -9.87 -8.81 -7.66
C GLU A 53 -10.85 -9.34 -6.61
N GLY A 54 -12.13 -9.45 -7.00
CA GLY A 54 -13.18 -10.03 -6.17
C GLY A 54 -13.82 -9.03 -5.21
N ALA A 55 -14.32 -9.54 -4.08
CA ALA A 55 -15.05 -8.73 -3.11
C ALA A 55 -14.09 -8.03 -2.14
N TYR A 56 -14.21 -6.70 -2.03
CA TYR A 56 -13.47 -5.89 -1.08
C TYR A 56 -14.35 -4.80 -0.48
N THR A 57 -13.97 -4.32 0.70
CA THR A 57 -14.61 -3.18 1.34
C THR A 57 -13.85 -1.88 1.02
N PRO A 58 -14.51 -0.70 1.10
CA PRO A 58 -13.79 0.57 1.01
C PRO A 58 -12.66 0.73 2.05
N ARG A 59 -12.85 0.14 3.24
CA ARG A 59 -11.82 0.10 4.29
C ARG A 59 -10.58 -0.68 3.83
N HIS A 60 -10.78 -1.84 3.20
CA HIS A 60 -9.70 -2.64 2.65
C HIS A 60 -8.97 -1.88 1.54
N ALA A 61 -9.71 -1.31 0.57
CA ALA A 61 -9.12 -0.52 -0.52
C ALA A 61 -8.30 0.67 0.00
N LYS A 62 -8.78 1.38 1.03
CA LYS A 62 -8.02 2.49 1.64
C LYS A 62 -6.73 2.01 2.30
N ALA A 63 -6.78 0.89 3.02
CA ALA A 63 -5.59 0.30 3.64
C ALA A 63 -4.56 -0.15 2.59
N MET A 64 -5.03 -0.67 1.45
CA MET A 64 -4.19 -1.02 0.30
C MET A 64 -3.48 0.22 -0.26
N VAL A 65 -4.22 1.29 -0.57
CA VAL A 65 -3.64 2.52 -1.15
C VAL A 65 -2.59 3.15 -0.22
N ASP A 66 -2.87 3.19 1.08
CA ASP A 66 -1.93 3.69 2.09
C ASP A 66 -0.65 2.82 2.15
N TRP A 67 -0.79 1.50 2.18
CA TRP A 67 0.34 0.58 2.16
C TRP A 67 1.15 0.66 0.85
N MET A 68 0.48 0.80 -0.29
CA MET A 68 1.12 0.96 -1.59
C MET A 68 2.01 2.20 -1.66
N ALA A 69 1.57 3.32 -1.06
CA ALA A 69 2.39 4.53 -1.01
C ALA A 69 3.69 4.29 -0.22
N LYS A 70 3.61 3.56 0.90
CA LYS A 70 4.75 3.10 1.71
C LYS A 70 5.68 2.18 0.93
N LYS A 71 5.14 1.33 0.04
CA LYS A 71 5.89 0.48 -0.89
C LYS A 71 6.28 1.16 -2.20
N LYS A 72 6.20 2.50 -2.28
CA LYS A 72 6.62 3.32 -3.44
C LYS A 72 5.86 3.01 -4.75
N MET A 73 4.65 2.45 -4.63
CA MET A 73 3.72 2.23 -5.73
C MET A 73 2.83 3.46 -5.96
N ASN A 74 2.30 3.60 -7.16
CA ASN A 74 1.53 4.77 -7.60
C ASN A 74 0.32 4.46 -8.48
N HIS A 75 -0.02 3.18 -8.66
CA HIS A 75 -1.14 2.78 -9.50
C HIS A 75 -1.98 1.71 -8.80
N PHE A 76 -3.28 1.91 -8.66
CA PHE A 76 -4.19 0.97 -8.02
C PHE A 76 -5.32 0.65 -8.99
N PHE A 77 -5.47 -0.62 -9.32
CA PHE A 77 -6.55 -1.11 -10.16
C PHE A 77 -7.50 -1.96 -9.31
N MET A 78 -8.79 -1.85 -9.59
CA MET A 78 -9.84 -2.55 -8.88
C MET A 78 -10.75 -3.24 -9.90
N GLN A 79 -10.68 -4.57 -9.95
CA GLN A 79 -11.56 -5.37 -10.78
C GLN A 79 -12.83 -5.73 -10.00
N LEU A 80 -13.94 -5.12 -10.38
CA LEU A 80 -15.25 -5.42 -9.83
C LEU A 80 -15.82 -6.68 -10.50
N VAL A 81 -16.02 -7.74 -9.72
CA VAL A 81 -16.86 -8.86 -10.16
C VAL A 81 -18.32 -8.43 -10.02
N VAL A 82 -18.93 -8.04 -11.14
CA VAL A 82 -20.40 -7.93 -11.21
C VAL A 82 -20.91 -9.36 -11.40
N LEU A 83 -21.24 -10.05 -10.31
CA LEU A 83 -22.01 -11.29 -10.44
C LEU A 83 -23.35 -10.94 -11.09
N PRO A 84 -23.77 -11.64 -12.17
CA PRO A 84 -25.11 -11.43 -12.70
C PRO A 84 -26.11 -11.72 -11.59
N PHE A 85 -26.93 -10.73 -11.25
CA PHE A 85 -28.04 -10.89 -10.33
C PHE A 85 -29.02 -11.88 -10.96
N ARG A 86 -28.88 -13.17 -10.64
CA ARG A 86 -29.93 -14.15 -10.91
C ARG A 86 -31.03 -13.87 -9.90
N GLY A 87 -32.02 -13.09 -10.33
CA GLY A 87 -33.25 -12.88 -9.59
C GLY A 87 -33.81 -14.24 -9.17
N ALA A 88 -34.30 -14.32 -7.94
CA ALA A 88 -35.07 -15.45 -7.43
C ALA A 88 -36.31 -15.63 -8.33
N ALA A 89 -36.18 -16.45 -9.35
CA ALA A 89 -37.24 -16.80 -10.28
C ALA A 89 -37.27 -18.32 -10.52
N GLU A 90 -36.98 -19.14 -9.52
CA GLU A 90 -37.26 -20.59 -9.55
C GLU A 90 -37.58 -21.09 -8.14
N LEU A 91 -38.74 -20.71 -7.63
CA LEU A 91 -39.51 -21.49 -6.66
C LEU A 91 -40.93 -21.59 -7.22
N GLY A 92 -41.06 -22.44 -8.25
CA GLY A 92 -42.33 -23.00 -8.70
C GLY A 92 -42.63 -24.28 -7.95
#